data_AF-A0A645H009-F1
#
_entry.id   AF-A0A645H009-F1
#
_cell.length_a   1.000
_cell.length_b   1.000
_cell.length_c   1.000
_cell.angle_alpha   90.00
_cell.angle_beta   90.00
_cell.angle_gamma   90.00
#
_symmetry.space_group_name_H-M   'P 1'
#
loop_
_entity.id
_entity.type
_entity.pdbx_description
1 polymer ?
#
loop_
_entity_poly.entity_id
_entity_poly.type
_entity_poly.pdbx_seq_one_letter_code
_entity_poly.pdbx_strand_id
1 'polypeptide(L)'
;MLGEYKDGRPLMTVKLDPAFSEILRAQYPGEIIPGYYTDKTHWSSLFLDTPVTDDTAKSMLDNAYLTTFAGLTKKLRAQILGE
;
A
#
# COMPACT_ATOMS: atom_id res chain seq x y z
N MET A 1 1.87 0.21 -7.28
CA MET A 1 1.46 0.34 -8.69
C MET A 1 0.74 1.66 -8.84
N LEU A 2 1.14 2.50 -9.79
CA LEU A 2 0.37 3.69 -10.15
C LEU A 2 -0.74 3.29 -11.13
N GLY A 3 -1.86 3.98 -11.08
CA GLY A 3 -2.99 3.74 -11.96
C GLY A 3 -4.01 4.88 -11.89
N GLU A 4 -5.15 4.65 -12.52
CA GLU A 4 -6.24 5.61 -12.62
C GLU A 4 -7.55 4.91 -12.21
N TYR A 5 -8.39 5.60 -11.46
CA TYR A 5 -9.73 5.14 -11.13
C TYR A 5 -10.70 5.39 -12.29
N LYS A 6 -11.88 4.77 -12.26
CA LYS A 6 -12.89 4.85 -13.34
C LYS A 6 -13.36 6.27 -13.71
N ASP A 7 -13.12 7.25 -12.85
CA ASP A 7 -13.49 8.66 -13.03
C ASP A 7 -12.30 9.55 -13.40
N GLY A 8 -11.13 8.97 -13.70
CA GLY A 8 -9.93 9.70 -14.09
C GLY A 8 -9.00 10.05 -12.92
N ARG A 9 -9.34 9.71 -11.68
CA ARG A 9 -8.53 10.09 -10.52
C ARG A 9 -7.26 9.22 -10.40
N PRO A 10 -6.07 9.83 -10.19
CA PRO A 10 -4.84 9.06 -10.03
C PRO A 10 -4.83 8.31 -8.70
N LEU A 11 -4.35 7.08 -8.71
CA LEU A 11 -4.21 6.25 -7.51
C LEU A 11 -2.88 5.51 -7.45
N MET A 12 -2.47 5.19 -6.22
CA MET A 12 -1.36 4.31 -5.91
C MET A 12 -1.86 3.10 -5.14
N THR A 13 -1.71 1.91 -5.72
CA THR A 13 -2.04 0.63 -5.08
C THR A 13 -0.81 -0.02 -4.48
N VAL A 14 -0.85 -0.36 -3.19
CA VAL A 14 0.24 -1.03 -2.46
C VAL A 14 -0.28 -2.24 -1.69
N LYS A 15 0.59 -3.23 -1.52
CA LYS A 15 0.33 -4.39 -0.66
C LYS A 15 0.54 -3.94 0.78
N LEU A 16 -0.37 -4.26 1.68
CA LEU A 16 -0.28 -3.93 3.10
C LEU A 16 -0.56 -5.19 3.93
N ASP A 17 -0.12 -5.16 5.18
CA ASP A 17 -0.65 -6.07 6.19
C ASP A 17 -2.19 -5.87 6.32
N PRO A 18 -3.01 -6.93 6.38
CA PRO A 18 -4.47 -6.81 6.43
C PRO A 18 -4.99 -5.95 7.59
N ALA A 19 -4.41 -6.08 8.79
CA ALA A 19 -4.86 -5.31 9.95
C ALA A 19 -4.48 -3.83 9.80
N PHE A 20 -3.26 -3.55 9.33
CA PHE A 20 -2.85 -2.18 9.01
C PHE A 20 -3.73 -1.55 7.92
N SER A 21 -4.09 -2.34 6.92
CA SER A 21 -4.96 -1.92 5.84
C SER A 21 -6.36 -1.55 6.31
N GLU A 22 -6.94 -2.29 7.26
CA GLU A 22 -8.26 -1.97 7.84
C GLU A 22 -8.22 -0.65 8.61
N ILE A 23 -7.17 -0.45 9.42
CA ILE A 23 -6.97 0.78 10.19
C ILE A 23 -6.91 2.00 9.26
N LEU A 24 -6.12 1.93 8.19
CA LEU A 24 -5.98 3.06 7.26
C LEU A 24 -7.28 3.40 6.54
N ARG A 25 -8.03 2.40 6.09
CA ARG A 25 -9.33 2.63 5.44
C ARG A 25 -10.35 3.25 6.40
N ALA A 26 -10.27 2.92 7.68
CA ALA A 26 -11.11 3.51 8.71
C ALA A 26 -10.71 4.96 9.04
N GLN A 27 -9.40 5.26 9.02
CA GLN A 27 -8.87 6.61 9.28
C GLN A 27 -9.08 7.58 8.11
N TYR A 28 -8.98 7.09 6.88
CA TYR A 28 -9.03 7.89 5.65
C TYR A 28 -10.15 7.41 4.71
N PRO A 29 -11.43 7.46 5.15
CA PRO A 29 -12.54 6.92 4.37
C PRO A 29 -12.72 7.70 3.06
N GLY A 30 -12.75 6.97 1.93
CA GLY A 30 -12.91 7.55 0.60
C GLY A 30 -11.62 8.06 -0.06
N GLU A 31 -10.55 8.24 0.72
CA GLU A 31 -9.21 8.57 0.23
C GLU A 31 -8.36 7.30 0.05
N ILE A 32 -8.50 6.35 0.98
CA ILE A 32 -7.93 5.01 0.88
C ILE A 32 -9.06 4.00 0.71
N ILE A 33 -9.03 3.26 -0.39
CA ILE A 33 -10.04 2.25 -0.75
C ILE A 33 -9.40 0.86 -0.81
N PRO A 34 -10.21 -0.23 -0.77
CA PRO A 34 -9.71 -1.56 -1.07
C PRO A 34 -9.03 -1.60 -2.44
N GLY A 35 -7.97 -2.40 -2.57
CA GLY A 35 -7.11 -2.42 -3.75
C GLY A 35 -7.88 -2.54 -5.07
N TYR A 36 -7.71 -1.52 -5.92
CA TYR A 36 -8.36 -1.43 -7.22
C TYR A 36 -7.77 -2.46 -8.20
N TYR A 37 -8.63 -3.29 -8.78
CA TYR A 37 -8.27 -4.46 -9.63
C TYR A 37 -7.38 -5.53 -8.96
N THR A 38 -7.28 -5.54 -7.62
CA THR A 38 -6.44 -6.49 -6.88
C THR A 38 -7.22 -7.23 -5.79
N ASP A 39 -6.52 -8.11 -5.07
CA ASP A 39 -7.03 -8.74 -3.84
C ASP A 39 -7.30 -7.65 -2.78
N LYS A 40 -8.55 -7.54 -2.34
CA LYS A 40 -9.03 -6.47 -1.45
C LYS A 40 -8.63 -6.67 0.02
N THR A 41 -8.09 -7.83 0.35
CA THR A 41 -7.62 -8.16 1.71
C THR A 41 -6.20 -7.64 1.89
N HIS A 42 -5.34 -7.87 0.90
CA HIS A 42 -3.90 -7.57 1.02
C HIS A 42 -3.48 -6.28 0.36
N TRP A 43 -4.34 -5.65 -0.45
CA TRP A 43 -3.99 -4.45 -1.19
C TRP A 43 -4.96 -3.31 -0.89
N SER A 44 -4.41 -2.11 -0.86
CA SER A 44 -5.17 -0.86 -0.74
C SER A 44 -4.69 0.15 -1.77
N SER A 45 -5.62 0.99 -2.22
CA SER A 45 -5.35 2.07 -3.17
C SER A 45 -5.57 3.41 -2.49
N LEU A 46 -4.55 4.26 -2.54
CA LEU A 46 -4.59 5.66 -2.10
C LEU A 46 -4.83 6.55 -3.32
N PHE A 47 -5.82 7.43 -3.25
CA PHE A 47 -6.00 8.49 -4.23
C PHE A 47 -4.96 9.60 -4.05
N LEU A 48 -4.26 9.96 -5.13
CA LEU A 48 -3.14 10.92 -5.09
C LEU A 48 -3.57 12.38 -5.23
N ASP A 49 -4.85 12.63 -5.47
CA ASP A 49 -5.47 13.96 -5.57
C ASP A 49 -6.14 14.39 -4.25
N THR A 50 -5.82 13.72 -3.14
CA THR A 50 -6.42 13.94 -1.82
C THR A 50 -5.44 14.62 -0.88
N PRO A 51 -5.91 15.25 0.22
CA PRO A 51 -5.03 15.89 1.21
C PRO A 51 -4.31 14.89 2.13
N VAL A 52 -4.29 13.59 1.79
CA VAL A 52 -3.52 12.60 2.54
C VAL A 52 -2.08 13.06 2.63
N THR A 53 -1.60 13.22 3.86
CA THR A 53 -0.27 13.75 4.11
C THR A 53 0.80 12.84 3.50
N ASP A 54 1.90 13.42 3.04
CA ASP A 54 3.06 12.67 2.56
C ASP A 54 3.52 11.61 3.56
N ASP A 55 3.32 11.85 4.86
CA ASP A 55 3.72 10.92 5.91
C ASP A 55 2.83 9.67 5.98
N THR A 56 1.53 9.81 5.71
CA THR A 56 0.64 8.65 5.55
C THR A 56 1.04 7.83 4.32
N ALA A 57 1.32 8.49 3.19
CA ALA A 57 1.75 7.82 1.97
C ALA A 57 3.10 7.08 2.17
N LYS A 58 4.06 7.70 2.87
CA LYS A 58 5.32 7.05 3.28
C LYS A 58 5.07 5.85 4.19
N SER A 59 4.20 5.99 5.20
CA SER A 59 3.86 4.89 6.11
C SER A 59 3.25 3.69 5.38
N MET A 60 2.43 3.94 4.36
CA MET A 60 1.91 2.89 3.48
C MET A 60 3.02 2.19 2.68
N LEU A 61 3.97 2.96 2.13
CA LEU A 61 5.11 2.42 1.39
C LEU A 61 6.05 1.61 2.27
N ASP A 62 6.34 2.09 3.48
CA ASP A 62 7.18 1.40 4.45
C ASP A 62 6.54 0.07 4.86
N ASN A 63 5.23 0.06 5.17
CA ASN A 63 4.52 -1.18 5.47
C ASN A 63 4.51 -2.15 4.29
N ALA A 64 4.35 -1.64 3.07
CA ALA A 64 4.38 -2.46 1.86
C ALA A 64 5.74 -3.11 1.64
N TYR A 65 6.82 -2.36 1.86
CA TYR A 65 8.17 -2.88 1.82
C TYR A 65 8.38 -3.96 2.88
N LEU A 66 8.07 -3.67 4.16
CA LEU A 66 8.28 -4.59 5.27
C LEU A 66 7.47 -5.89 5.09
N THR A 67 6.20 -5.79 4.71
CA THR A 67 5.32 -6.94 4.47
C THR A 67 5.85 -7.80 3.32
N THR A 68 6.33 -7.17 2.24
CA THR A 68 6.90 -7.88 1.10
C THR A 68 8.23 -8.54 1.47
N PHE A 69 9.12 -7.80 2.12
CA PHE A 69 10.44 -8.28 2.55
C PHE A 69 10.33 -9.45 3.55
N ALA A 70 9.41 -9.38 4.50
CA ALA A 70 9.13 -10.45 5.45
C ALA A 70 8.68 -11.76 4.76
N GLY A 71 7.99 -11.66 3.63
CA GLY A 71 7.57 -12.80 2.81
C GLY A 71 8.67 -13.45 1.96
N LEU A 72 9.84 -12.81 1.83
CA LEU A 72 10.96 -13.36 1.05
C LEU A 72 11.71 -14.48 1.79
N THR A 73 12.42 -15.32 1.05
CA THR A 73 13.29 -16.34 1.66
C THR A 73 14.47 -15.69 2.37
N LYS A 74 15.06 -16.38 3.36
CA LYS A 74 16.27 -15.91 4.07
C LYS A 74 17.39 -15.54 3.10
N LYS A 75 17.60 -16.35 2.05
CA LYS A 75 18.62 -16.10 1.02
C LYS A 75 18.37 -14.78 0.28
N LEU A 76 17.14 -14.54 -0.16
CA LEU A 76 16.77 -13.30 -0.85
C LEU A 76 16.90 -12.07 0.06
N ARG A 77 16.51 -12.19 1.33
CA ARG A 77 16.70 -11.11 2.31
C ARG A 77 18.16 -10.76 2.52
N ALA A 78 19.04 -11.75 2.72
CA ALA A 78 20.48 -11.53 2.87
C ALA A 78 21.06 -10.80 1.64
N GLN A 79 20.70 -11.22 0.43
CA GLN A 79 21.11 -10.56 -0.81
C GLN A 79 20.68 -9.08 -0.89
N ILE A 80 19.46 -8.76 -0.45
CA ILE A 80 18.96 -7.38 -0.42
C ILE A 80 19.70 -6.54 0.64
N LEU A 81 20.06 -7.14 1.78
CA LEU A 81 20.81 -6.49 2.86
C LEU A 81 22.32 -6.37 2.58
N GLY A 82 22.84 -7.05 1.57
CA GLY A 82 24.26 -7.08 1.25
C GLY A 82 25.09 -7.99 2.17
N GLU A 83 24.45 -8.99 2.78
CA GLU A 83 25.06 -10.04 3.62
C GLU A 83 25.49 -11.27 2.82
#